data_AF-A0A7K2Z556-F1
#
_entry.id   AF-A0A7K2Z556-F1
#
_cell.length_a   1.000
_cell.length_b   1.000
_cell.length_c   1.000
_cell.angle_alpha   90.00
_cell.angle_beta   90.00
_cell.angle_gamma   90.00
#
_symmetry.space_group_name_H-M   'P 1'
#
loop_
_entity.id
_entity.type
_entity.pdbx_description
1 polymer ?
#
loop_
_entity_poly.entity_id
_entity_poly.type
_entity_poly.pdbx_seq_one_letter_code
_entity_poly.pdbx_strand_id
1 'polypeptide(L)'
;MAPLTVRGHALPAPLTSLIDRGLWLDPGDAVLAKVIPWFEDPLVLLSNPEQMEFESRSMDVFADDRHGTYFREARGSRVTTPLELPWLDIEQAVLIAVNRRLGDDVGLALDYRTDPSDPRVVGSDFWTNPGECRWRVVAPTFSTFVTSLGL
;
A
#
# COMPACT_ATOMS: atom_id res chain seq x y z
N MET A 1 -15.30 1.15 20.33
CA MET A 1 -15.55 1.00 18.88
C MET A 1 -14.78 -0.21 18.41
N ALA A 2 -15.37 -1.05 17.57
CA ALA A 2 -14.61 -2.10 16.88
C ALA A 2 -13.63 -1.44 15.89
N PRO A 3 -12.45 -2.03 15.64
CA PRO A 3 -11.52 -1.51 14.64
C PRO A 3 -12.16 -1.56 13.25
N LEU A 4 -11.92 -0.53 12.42
CA LEU A 4 -12.28 -0.55 11.01
C LEU A 4 -11.44 -1.61 10.30
N THR A 5 -12.07 -2.41 9.45
CA THR A 5 -11.40 -3.53 8.76
C THR A 5 -11.51 -3.39 7.26
N VAL A 6 -10.42 -3.69 6.54
CA VAL A 6 -10.34 -3.75 5.07
C VAL A 6 -9.67 -5.06 4.70
N ARG A 7 -10.27 -5.84 3.79
CA ARG A 7 -9.77 -7.18 3.41
C ARG A 7 -9.49 -8.13 4.58
N GLY A 8 -10.27 -8.01 5.67
CA GLY A 8 -10.10 -8.81 6.88
C GLY A 8 -8.97 -8.34 7.82
N HIS A 9 -8.25 -7.26 7.48
CA HIS A 9 -7.21 -6.66 8.32
C HIS A 9 -7.74 -5.44 9.05
N ALA A 10 -7.41 -5.31 10.33
CA ALA A 10 -7.70 -4.12 11.09
C ALA A 10 -6.82 -2.97 10.61
N LEU A 11 -7.42 -1.84 10.26
CA LEU A 11 -6.66 -0.64 9.93
C LEU A 11 -5.87 -0.16 11.17
N PRO A 12 -4.63 0.34 10.98
CA PRO A 12 -3.84 0.84 12.09
C PRO A 12 -4.56 1.97 12.82
N ALA A 13 -4.50 1.98 14.15
CA ALA A 13 -5.18 3.00 14.97
C ALA A 13 -4.83 4.46 14.55
N PRO A 14 -3.58 4.79 14.18
CA PRO A 14 -3.27 6.13 13.67
C PRO A 14 -4.03 6.47 12.38
N LEU A 15 -4.21 5.51 11.47
CA LEU A 15 -4.94 5.71 10.21
C LEU A 15 -6.41 6.00 10.48
N THR A 16 -7.05 5.17 11.31
CA THR A 16 -8.44 5.38 11.72
C THR A 16 -8.62 6.73 12.39
N SER A 17 -7.72 7.12 13.29
CA SER A 17 -7.79 8.43 13.95
C SER A 17 -7.67 9.60 12.97
N LEU A 18 -6.78 9.49 11.97
CA LEU A 18 -6.62 10.52 10.94
C LEU A 18 -7.86 10.61 10.04
N ILE A 19 -8.44 9.47 9.63
CA ILE A 19 -9.68 9.44 8.84
C ILE A 19 -10.85 10.06 9.62
N ASP A 20 -11.06 9.63 10.86
CA ASP A 20 -12.16 10.12 11.72
C ASP A 20 -12.08 11.63 11.96
N ARG A 21 -10.86 12.19 11.98
CA ARG A 21 -10.60 13.62 12.16
C ARG A 21 -10.54 14.40 10.83
N GLY A 22 -10.68 13.74 9.69
CA GLY A 22 -10.52 14.35 8.37
C GLY A 22 -9.10 14.89 8.09
N LEU A 23 -8.09 14.28 8.71
CA LEU A 23 -6.67 14.63 8.61
C LEU A 23 -5.88 13.67 7.73
N TRP A 24 -6.47 12.55 7.31
CA TRP A 24 -5.89 11.69 6.28
C TRP A 24 -6.14 12.31 4.90
N LEU A 25 -5.35 13.34 4.58
CA LEU A 25 -5.45 14.15 3.38
C LEU A 25 -4.14 14.15 2.60
N ASP A 26 -4.21 14.50 1.31
CA ASP A 26 -3.05 14.62 0.43
C ASP A 26 -2.00 15.57 1.05
N PRO A 27 -0.80 15.08 1.41
CA PRO A 27 0.26 15.88 2.00
C PRO A 27 1.00 16.74 0.96
N GLY A 28 0.68 16.57 -0.33
CA GLY A 28 1.28 17.22 -1.46
C GLY A 28 2.51 16.49 -2.01
N ASP A 29 2.68 16.56 -3.33
CA ASP A 29 3.73 15.84 -4.08
C ASP A 29 5.15 16.15 -3.55
N ALA A 30 5.40 17.37 -3.07
CA ALA A 30 6.70 17.77 -2.52
C ALA A 30 7.03 17.09 -1.18
N VAL A 31 6.02 16.74 -0.37
CA VAL A 31 6.22 15.97 0.87
C VAL A 31 6.45 14.50 0.51
N LEU A 32 5.63 13.94 -0.37
CA LEU A 32 5.78 12.56 -0.85
C LEU A 32 7.15 12.32 -1.49
N ALA A 33 7.63 13.23 -2.33
CA ALA A 33 8.95 13.11 -2.97
C ALA A 33 10.12 13.18 -1.96
N LYS A 34 9.93 13.79 -0.78
CA LYS A 34 10.94 13.76 0.30
C LYS A 34 10.92 12.43 1.05
N VAL A 35 9.73 11.88 1.28
CA VAL A 35 9.55 10.63 2.03
C VAL A 35 9.88 9.40 1.17
N ILE A 36 9.57 9.47 -0.13
CA ILE A 36 9.70 8.37 -1.10
C ILE A 36 10.40 8.86 -2.38
N PRO A 37 11.70 9.23 -2.31
CA PRO A 37 12.39 9.90 -3.42
C PRO A 37 12.56 9.06 -4.69
N TRP A 38 12.30 7.76 -4.62
CA TRP A 38 12.36 6.84 -5.76
C TRP A 38 11.01 6.63 -6.45
N PHE A 39 9.92 7.16 -5.89
CA PHE A 39 8.57 7.05 -6.43
C PHE A 39 8.25 8.33 -7.21
N GLU A 40 8.14 8.25 -8.53
CA GLU A 40 8.04 9.46 -9.37
C GLU A 40 6.59 9.86 -9.70
N ASP A 41 5.63 8.94 -9.59
CA ASP A 41 4.24 9.23 -9.95
C ASP A 41 3.45 9.94 -8.83
N PRO A 42 2.48 10.78 -9.22
CA PRO A 42 1.62 11.46 -8.25
C PRO A 42 0.68 10.46 -7.58
N LEU A 43 0.66 10.46 -6.26
CA LEU A 43 -0.24 9.62 -5.47
C LEU A 43 -1.41 10.43 -4.93
N VAL A 44 -2.53 9.73 -4.70
CA VAL A 44 -3.64 10.21 -3.90
C VAL A 44 -3.88 9.22 -2.76
N LEU A 45 -4.01 9.73 -1.53
CA LEU A 45 -4.32 8.91 -0.37
C LEU A 45 -5.79 8.49 -0.41
N LEU A 46 -6.07 7.22 -0.13
CA LEU A 46 -7.43 6.69 -0.06
C LEU A 46 -8.05 7.12 1.27
N SER A 47 -9.12 7.90 1.19
CA SER A 47 -9.64 8.68 2.33
C SER A 47 -10.55 7.91 3.28
N ASN A 48 -10.98 6.72 2.90
CA ASN A 48 -11.91 5.90 3.69
C ASN A 48 -11.72 4.40 3.41
N PRO A 49 -12.18 3.52 4.32
CA PRO A 49 -12.08 2.07 4.16
C PRO A 49 -12.75 1.54 2.89
N GLU A 50 -13.87 2.14 2.46
CA GLU A 50 -14.59 1.70 1.26
C GLU A 50 -13.76 1.90 -0.01
N GLN A 51 -13.03 3.02 -0.11
CA GLN A 51 -12.06 3.26 -1.18
C GLN A 51 -10.89 2.30 -1.12
N MET A 52 -10.32 2.07 0.07
CA MET A 52 -9.23 1.11 0.26
C MET A 52 -9.64 -0.30 -0.16
N GLU A 53 -10.85 -0.73 0.22
CA GLU A 53 -11.42 -2.01 -0.19
C GLU A 53 -11.63 -2.08 -1.70
N PHE A 54 -12.21 -1.04 -2.30
CA PHE A 54 -12.47 -0.98 -3.74
C PHE A 54 -11.18 -1.06 -4.55
N GLU A 55 -10.20 -0.20 -4.27
CA GLU A 55 -8.94 -0.16 -5.01
C GLU A 55 -8.13 -1.45 -4.81
N SER A 56 -8.14 -2.00 -3.60
CA SER A 56 -7.40 -3.24 -3.30
C SER A 56 -7.95 -4.47 -4.02
N ARG A 57 -9.16 -4.43 -4.62
CA ARG A 57 -9.67 -5.52 -5.46
C ARG A 57 -8.90 -5.68 -6.76
N SER A 58 -8.22 -4.64 -7.24
CA SER A 58 -7.36 -4.73 -8.42
C SER A 58 -6.25 -5.77 -8.22
N MET A 59 -5.71 -5.87 -7.01
CA MET A 59 -4.69 -6.86 -6.65
C MET A 59 -5.17 -8.31 -6.85
N ASP A 60 -6.45 -8.59 -6.64
CA ASP A 60 -7.01 -9.93 -6.88
C ASP A 60 -6.94 -10.30 -8.36
N VAL A 61 -7.16 -9.33 -9.26
CA VAL A 61 -7.04 -9.54 -10.71
C VAL A 61 -5.58 -9.76 -11.10
N PHE A 62 -4.67 -8.94 -10.57
CA PHE A 62 -3.25 -9.03 -10.91
C PHE A 62 -2.61 -10.32 -10.41
N ALA A 63 -2.91 -10.74 -9.17
CA ALA A 63 -2.36 -11.96 -8.59
C ALA A 63 -2.88 -13.25 -9.25
N ASP A 64 -4.07 -13.22 -9.86
CA ASP A 64 -4.71 -14.39 -10.46
C ASP A 64 -4.51 -14.52 -11.98
N ASP A 65 -3.99 -13.48 -12.65
CA ASP A 65 -3.69 -13.48 -14.08
C ASP A 65 -2.17 -13.53 -14.37
N ARG A 66 -1.79 -13.69 -15.65
CA ARG A 66 -0.40 -13.66 -16.16
C ARG A 66 0.37 -12.40 -15.76
N HIS A 67 -0.33 -11.35 -15.34
CA HIS A 67 0.24 -10.08 -14.91
C HIS A 67 0.85 -10.13 -13.49
N GLY A 68 0.55 -11.15 -12.67
CA GLY A 68 1.06 -11.23 -11.30
C GLY A 68 2.60 -11.26 -11.22
N THR A 69 3.27 -11.78 -12.25
CA THR A 69 4.74 -11.72 -12.33
C THR A 69 5.24 -10.30 -12.62
N TYR A 70 4.53 -9.55 -13.46
CA TYR A 70 4.88 -8.16 -13.79
C TYR A 70 4.67 -7.23 -12.59
N PHE A 71 3.55 -7.38 -11.87
CA PHE A 71 3.23 -6.59 -10.67
C PHE A 71 3.89 -7.11 -9.39
N ARG A 72 4.54 -8.27 -9.44
CA ARG A 72 5.10 -8.99 -8.28
C ARG A 72 4.08 -9.15 -7.15
N GLU A 73 2.88 -9.56 -7.53
CA GLU A 73 1.76 -9.82 -6.63
C GLU A 73 1.39 -11.30 -6.68
N ALA A 74 1.23 -11.90 -5.50
CA ALA A 74 0.83 -13.29 -5.37
C ALA A 74 0.01 -13.50 -4.10
N ARG A 75 -0.73 -14.61 -4.04
CA ARG A 75 -1.44 -15.05 -2.84
C ARG A 75 -0.53 -15.93 -2.00
N GLY A 76 -0.27 -15.53 -0.76
CA GLY A 76 0.52 -16.32 0.19
C GLY A 76 -0.05 -17.74 0.38
N SER A 77 -1.39 -17.88 0.38
CA SER A 77 -2.08 -19.17 0.49
C SER A 77 -1.78 -20.16 -0.63
N ARG A 78 -1.27 -19.71 -1.79
CA ARG A 78 -1.00 -20.54 -2.97
C ARG A 78 0.46 -20.96 -3.11
N VAL A 79 1.35 -20.49 -2.24
CA VAL A 79 2.78 -20.83 -2.27
C VAL A 79 3.18 -21.64 -1.05
N THR A 80 4.19 -22.49 -1.21
CA THR A 80 4.71 -23.35 -0.13
C THR A 80 5.71 -22.66 0.77
N THR A 81 6.28 -21.54 0.30
CA THR A 81 7.29 -20.75 1.02
C THR A 81 6.72 -19.36 1.26
N PRO A 82 6.91 -18.75 2.44
CA PRO A 82 6.46 -17.38 2.70
C PRO A 82 6.94 -16.42 1.61
N LEU A 83 6.02 -15.58 1.12
CA LEU A 83 6.36 -14.53 0.18
C LEU A 83 7.19 -13.45 0.89
N GLU A 84 8.29 -13.07 0.27
CA GLU A 84 9.16 -11.98 0.71
C GLU A 84 9.23 -10.89 -0.36
N LEU A 85 9.57 -9.66 0.04
CA LEU A 85 9.83 -8.59 -0.93
C LEU A 85 10.95 -9.03 -1.89
N PRO A 86 10.83 -8.76 -3.20
CA PRO A 86 9.94 -7.77 -3.82
C PRO A 86 8.52 -8.26 -4.18
N TRP A 87 8.11 -9.46 -3.73
CA TRP A 87 6.73 -9.94 -3.90
C TRP A 87 5.80 -9.46 -2.78
N LEU A 88 4.67 -8.88 -3.17
CA LEU A 88 3.57 -8.54 -2.27
C LEU A 88 2.65 -9.74 -2.09
N ASP A 89 2.36 -10.08 -0.83
CA ASP A 89 1.28 -11.00 -0.50
C ASP A 89 -0.03 -10.23 -0.42
N ILE A 90 -0.88 -10.38 -1.44
CA ILE A 90 -2.12 -9.61 -1.57
C ILE A 90 -3.20 -9.98 -0.54
N GLU A 91 -3.02 -11.12 0.14
CA GLU A 91 -3.88 -11.55 1.24
C GLU A 91 -3.47 -10.90 2.57
N GLN A 92 -2.29 -10.29 2.62
CA GLN A 92 -1.74 -9.57 3.76
C GLN A 92 -1.40 -8.11 3.41
N ALA A 93 -2.08 -7.54 2.42
CA ALA A 93 -1.88 -6.18 1.96
C ALA A 93 -3.19 -5.40 1.79
N VAL A 94 -3.12 -4.09 2.06
CA VAL A 94 -4.22 -3.13 1.85
C VAL A 94 -3.65 -1.88 1.20
N LEU A 95 -4.16 -1.47 0.04
CA LEU A 95 -3.77 -0.21 -0.59
C LEU A 95 -4.27 0.97 0.25
N ILE A 96 -3.38 1.96 0.45
CA ILE A 96 -3.67 3.22 1.16
C ILE A 96 -3.42 4.45 0.30
N ALA A 97 -2.75 4.29 -0.83
CA ALA A 97 -2.61 5.32 -1.85
C ALA A 97 -2.50 4.66 -3.23
N VAL A 98 -3.04 5.33 -4.25
CA VAL A 98 -2.97 4.90 -5.66
C VAL A 98 -2.55 6.08 -6.53
N ASN A 99 -2.21 5.83 -7.79
CA ASN A 99 -1.88 6.91 -8.72
C ASN A 99 -3.07 7.87 -8.90
N ARG A 100 -2.78 9.17 -8.94
CA ARG A 100 -3.76 10.22 -9.25
C ARG A 100 -4.18 10.19 -10.74
N ARG A 101 -3.35 9.63 -11.61
CA ARG A 101 -3.58 9.45 -13.05
C ARG A 101 -4.27 8.12 -13.31
N LEU A 102 -5.43 8.18 -13.96
CA LEU A 102 -6.19 6.97 -14.31
C LEU A 102 -5.41 6.13 -15.32
N GLY A 103 -5.29 4.82 -15.03
CA GLY A 103 -4.63 3.85 -15.90
C GLY A 103 -3.15 3.57 -15.56
N ASP A 104 -2.56 4.31 -14.63
CA ASP A 104 -1.22 4.01 -14.10
C ASP A 104 -1.36 3.14 -12.82
N ASP A 105 -1.03 1.86 -12.95
CA ASP A 105 -1.22 0.84 -11.91
C ASP A 105 -0.06 0.84 -10.89
N VAL A 106 0.07 1.94 -10.13
CA VAL A 106 1.05 2.10 -9.04
C VAL A 106 0.37 2.56 -7.74
N GLY A 107 0.95 2.20 -6.59
CA GLY A 107 0.40 2.56 -5.30
C GLY A 107 1.28 2.28 -4.09
N LEU A 108 0.75 2.65 -2.92
CA LEU A 108 1.29 2.32 -1.61
C LEU A 108 0.35 1.37 -0.88
N ALA A 109 0.92 0.38 -0.20
CA ALA A 109 0.19 -0.61 0.58
C ALA A 109 0.69 -0.66 2.03
N LEU A 110 -0.23 -0.94 2.95
CA LEU A 110 0.08 -1.54 4.23
C LEU A 110 0.39 -3.01 3.99
N ASP A 111 1.47 -3.51 4.58
CA ASP A 111 1.88 -4.91 4.50
C ASP A 111 1.96 -5.49 5.90
N TYR A 112 1.01 -6.37 6.20
CA TYR A 112 0.74 -6.91 7.53
C TYR A 112 1.64 -8.08 7.91
N ARG A 113 2.56 -8.51 7.02
CA ARG A 113 3.51 -9.61 7.30
C ARG A 113 4.48 -9.31 8.44
N THR A 114 4.64 -8.05 8.84
CA THR A 114 5.56 -7.64 9.92
C THR A 114 4.86 -7.46 11.26
N ASP A 115 3.81 -6.65 11.31
CA ASP A 115 3.07 -6.33 12.53
C ASP A 115 1.59 -6.08 12.15
N PRO A 116 0.62 -6.80 12.76
CA PRO A 116 -0.79 -6.65 12.45
C PRO A 116 -1.42 -5.34 12.96
N SER A 117 -0.75 -4.63 13.88
CA SER A 117 -1.23 -3.41 14.52
C SER A 117 -0.55 -2.13 14.00
N ASP A 118 0.71 -2.24 13.56
CA ASP A 118 1.49 -1.16 12.95
C ASP A 118 2.29 -1.68 11.74
N PRO A 119 1.61 -2.13 10.67
CA PRO A 119 2.22 -2.77 9.52
C PRO A 119 3.22 -1.84 8.82
N ARG A 120 4.19 -2.41 8.12
CA ARG A 120 5.09 -1.62 7.27
C ARG A 120 4.33 -0.99 6.11
N VAL A 121 4.88 0.09 5.56
CA VAL A 121 4.38 0.69 4.33
C VAL A 121 5.32 0.31 3.20
N VAL A 122 4.75 -0.20 2.10
CA VAL A 122 5.48 -0.54 0.87
C VAL A 122 4.91 0.22 -0.31
N GLY A 123 5.72 0.45 -1.34
CA GLY A 123 5.28 1.03 -2.61
C GLY A 123 5.74 0.21 -3.80
N SER A 124 4.95 0.24 -4.87
CA SER A 124 5.25 -0.40 -6.15
C SER A 124 6.30 0.43 -6.91
N ASP A 125 7.51 -0.12 -7.08
CA ASP A 125 8.60 0.55 -7.80
C ASP A 125 8.71 0.03 -9.23
N PHE A 126 8.40 0.90 -10.20
CA PHE A 126 8.67 0.69 -11.62
C PHE A 126 9.82 1.57 -12.15
N TRP A 127 10.34 2.51 -11.37
CA TRP A 127 11.34 3.48 -11.82
C TRP A 127 12.76 2.94 -11.74
N THR A 128 13.05 2.09 -10.75
CA THR A 128 14.36 1.43 -10.66
C THR A 128 14.55 0.39 -11.76
N ASN A 129 13.47 -0.29 -12.17
CA ASN A 129 13.47 -1.21 -13.30
C ASN A 129 12.13 -1.18 -14.04
N PRO A 130 12.01 -0.46 -15.16
CA PRO A 130 10.74 -0.34 -15.89
C PRO A 130 10.17 -1.65 -16.45
N GLY A 131 10.94 -2.74 -16.46
CA GLY A 131 10.49 -4.04 -16.96
C GLY A 131 9.67 -4.85 -15.94
N GLU A 132 9.66 -4.47 -14.66
CA GLU A 132 8.94 -5.18 -13.61
C GLU A 132 8.66 -4.27 -12.40
N CYS A 133 7.53 -4.49 -11.73
CA CYS A 133 7.31 -3.92 -10.41
C CYS A 133 8.29 -4.53 -9.41
N ARG A 134 8.70 -3.76 -8.41
CA ARG A 134 9.27 -4.27 -7.17
C ARG A 134 8.60 -3.60 -5.99
N TRP A 135 7.97 -4.38 -5.12
CA TRP A 135 7.47 -3.83 -3.86
C TRP A 135 8.64 -3.54 -2.93
N ARG A 136 8.75 -2.27 -2.49
CA ARG A 136 9.86 -1.78 -1.67
C ARG A 136 9.34 -1.13 -0.42
N VAL A 137 10.07 -1.30 0.68
CA VAL A 137 9.76 -0.64 1.95
C VAL A 137 9.89 0.88 1.77
N VAL A 138 8.81 1.57 2.11
CA VAL A 138 8.75 3.02 2.26
C VAL A 138 9.05 3.40 3.70
N ALA A 139 8.39 2.73 4.65
CA ALA A 139 8.58 2.94 6.08
C ALA A 139 8.48 1.60 6.82
N PRO A 140 9.25 1.41 7.90
CA PRO A 140 9.23 0.16 8.67
C PRO A 140 7.89 -0.07 9.37
N THR A 141 7.15 1.01 9.68
CA THR A 141 5.80 0.96 10.25
C THR A 141 4.94 2.09 9.72
N PHE A 142 3.62 1.96 9.82
CA PHE A 142 2.66 2.99 9.43
C PHE A 142 2.81 4.25 10.30
N SER A 143 3.02 4.10 11.60
CA SER A 143 3.28 5.24 12.50
C SER A 143 4.50 6.06 12.07
N THR A 144 5.56 5.38 11.62
CA THR A 144 6.77 6.04 11.11
C THR A 144 6.48 6.78 9.80
N PHE A 145 5.65 6.20 8.94
CA PHE A 145 5.22 6.84 7.69
C PHE A 145 4.43 8.13 7.96
N VAL A 146 3.42 8.06 8.81
CA VAL A 146 2.61 9.22 9.24
C VAL A 146 3.48 10.34 9.82
N THR A 147 4.41 10.00 10.71
CA THR A 147 5.36 10.95 11.28
C THR A 147 6.21 11.61 10.20
N SER A 148 6.64 10.85 9.19
CA SER A 148 7.45 11.36 8.07
C SER A 148 6.66 12.28 7.13
N LEU A 149 5.35 12.07 7.01
CA LEU A 149 4.44 12.96 6.29
C LEU A 149 4.11 14.24 7.07
N GLY A 150 4.38 14.28 8.39
CA GLY A 150 4.02 15.38 9.27
C GLY A 150 2.53 15.40 9.64
N LEU A 151 1.90 14.23 9.68
CA LEU A 151 0.49 14.03 10.03
C LEU A 151 0.32 13.53 11.48
#